data_AF-A0A7W5AMI6-F1
#
_entry.id   AF-A0A7W5AMI6-F1
#
_cell.length_a   1.000
_cell.length_b   1.000
_cell.length_c   1.000
_cell.angle_alpha   90.00
_cell.angle_beta   90.00
_cell.angle_gamma   90.00
#
_symmetry.space_group_name_H-M   'P 1'
#
loop_
_entity.id
_entity.type
_entity.pdbx_description
1 polymer ?
#
loop_
_entity_poly.entity_id
_entity_poly.type
_entity_poly.pdbx_seq_one_letter_code
_entity_poly.pdbx_strand_id
1 'polypeptide(L)'
;MTTHFACIATAPDVVADNVCDLSIGTATITGYRLDDAGNETAEYAMSDNIIFTADLTVLVNDEDKLAKAANEADEMLTKNAWTRTAAWDIVDNAMYAEVEPA
;
A
#
# COMPACT_ATOMS: atom_id res chain seq x y z
N MET A 1 11.12 -10.65 12.10
CA MET A 1 11.32 -9.38 11.37
C MET A 1 9.92 -8.86 11.10
N THR A 2 9.62 -7.61 11.43
CA THR A 2 8.29 -7.04 11.20
C THR A 2 8.30 -6.39 9.83
N THR A 3 7.53 -6.92 8.89
CA THR A 3 7.37 -6.32 7.57
C THR A 3 6.31 -5.23 7.64
N HIS A 4 6.55 -4.11 6.96
CA HIS A 4 5.58 -3.02 6.85
C HIS A 4 5.10 -2.93 5.41
N PHE A 5 3.81 -2.66 5.24
CA PHE A 5 3.23 -2.39 3.94
C PHE A 5 2.59 -1.02 3.95
N ALA A 6 2.81 -0.28 2.88
CA ALA A 6 1.98 0.83 2.51
C ALA A 6 0.77 0.32 1.73
N CYS A 7 -0.40 0.88 2.01
CA CYS A 7 -1.65 0.67 1.30
C CYS A 7 -2.15 2.04 0.84
N ILE A 8 -2.55 2.14 -0.43
CA ILE A 8 -3.28 3.27 -0.95
C ILE A 8 -4.72 2.81 -1.22
N ALA A 9 -5.70 3.31 -0.50
CA ALA A 9 -7.10 3.05 -0.85
C ALA A 9 -7.48 3.88 -2.07
N THR A 10 -8.11 3.26 -3.07
CA THR A 10 -8.41 3.90 -4.37
C THR A 10 -9.87 3.81 -4.77
N ALA A 11 -10.72 3.23 -3.93
CA ALA A 11 -12.12 2.97 -4.23
C ALA A 11 -13.07 3.76 -3.30
N PRO A 12 -14.18 4.28 -3.84
CA PRO A 12 -15.12 5.13 -3.10
C PRO A 12 -15.89 4.40 -1.99
N ASP A 13 -15.94 3.06 -2.02
CA ASP A 13 -16.52 2.22 -0.97
C ASP A 13 -15.54 1.92 0.17
N VAL A 14 -14.28 2.35 0.02
CA VAL A 14 -13.21 2.15 1.01
C VAL A 14 -12.80 3.46 1.69
N VAL A 15 -12.84 4.59 0.98
CA VAL A 15 -12.46 5.91 1.54
C VAL A 15 -13.67 6.76 1.92
N ALA A 16 -13.61 7.43 3.07
CA ALA A 16 -14.73 8.24 3.58
C ALA A 16 -14.93 9.55 2.80
N ASP A 17 -13.83 10.19 2.37
CA ASP A 17 -13.84 11.57 1.86
C ASP A 17 -13.67 11.68 0.33
N ASN A 18 -13.85 10.56 -0.40
CA ASN A 18 -13.63 10.45 -1.85
C ASN A 18 -12.22 10.84 -2.33
N VAL A 19 -11.26 10.95 -1.42
CA VAL A 19 -9.83 11.07 -1.74
C VAL A 19 -9.14 9.75 -1.42
N CYS A 20 -8.14 9.39 -2.22
CA CYS A 20 -7.27 8.29 -1.89
C CYS A 20 -6.57 8.58 -0.56
N ASP A 21 -6.34 7.56 0.26
CA ASP A 21 -5.55 7.66 1.48
C ASP A 21 -4.33 6.75 1.40
N LEU A 22 -3.29 7.09 2.15
CA LEU A 22 -2.10 6.28 2.34
C LEU A 22 -2.07 5.82 3.79
N SER A 23 -1.97 4.51 4.01
CA SER A 23 -1.77 3.92 5.33
C SER A 23 -0.52 3.04 5.34
N ILE A 24 0.27 3.09 6.42
CA ILE A 24 1.35 2.12 6.66
C ILE A 24 0.99 1.32 7.89
N GLY A 25 1.11 0.00 7.78
CA GLY A 25 0.80 -0.91 8.87
C GLY A 25 1.76 -2.09 8.88
N THR A 26 1.78 -2.80 10.00
CA THR A 26 2.51 -4.06 10.07
C THR A 26 1.77 -5.11 9.24
N ALA A 27 2.50 -5.99 8.56
CA ALA A 27 1.92 -7.11 7.85
C ALA A 27 2.30 -8.44 8.51
N THR A 28 1.40 -9.40 8.36
CA THR A 28 1.61 -10.76 8.85
C THR A 28 1.54 -11.72 7.68
N ILE A 29 2.39 -12.74 7.68
CA ILE A 29 2.31 -13.81 6.69
C ILE A 29 1.03 -14.59 6.93
N THR A 30 0.15 -14.63 5.93
CA THR A 30 -1.11 -15.40 5.96
C THR A 30 -1.03 -16.70 5.19
N GLY A 31 -0.03 -16.83 4.33
CA GLY A 31 0.15 -18.00 3.47
C GLY A 31 1.47 -17.97 2.73
N TYR A 32 1.67 -19.01 1.92
CA TYR A 32 2.76 -19.09 0.97
C TYR A 32 2.21 -19.56 -0.36
N ARG A 33 2.51 -18.82 -1.42
CA ARG A 33 2.25 -19.24 -2.79
C ARG A 33 3.46 -20.00 -3.31
N LEU A 34 3.21 -21.17 -3.88
CA LEU A 34 4.22 -21.96 -4.59
C LEU A 34 4.16 -21.65 -6.08
N ASP A 35 5.32 -21.44 -6.70
CA ASP A 35 5.44 -21.46 -8.16
C ASP A 35 5.59 -22.90 -8.70
N ASP A 36 5.57 -23.06 -10.03
CA ASP A 36 5.70 -24.37 -10.70
C ASP A 36 7.07 -25.05 -10.44
N ALA A 37 8.06 -24.29 -9.97
CA ALA A 37 9.38 -24.78 -9.59
C ALA A 37 9.48 -25.16 -8.10
N GLY A 38 8.41 -24.94 -7.33
CA GLY A 38 8.33 -25.23 -5.91
C GLY A 38 8.95 -24.15 -5.01
N ASN A 39 9.21 -22.94 -5.51
CA ASN A 39 9.67 -21.84 -4.69
C ASN A 39 8.48 -21.20 -3.95
N GLU A 40 8.66 -20.98 -2.65
CA GLU A 40 7.68 -20.31 -1.81
C GLU A 40 7.85 -18.79 -1.86
N THR A 41 6.75 -18.09 -2.10
CA THR A 41 6.63 -16.64 -1.90
C THR A 41 5.64 -16.40 -0.77
N ALA A 42 6.06 -15.69 0.27
CA ALA A 42 5.18 -15.33 1.38
C ALA A 42 4.04 -14.43 0.90
N GLU A 43 2.82 -14.74 1.31
CA GLU A 43 1.64 -13.89 1.13
C GLU A 43 1.38 -13.13 2.42
N TYR A 44 1.16 -11.83 2.29
CA TYR A 44 1.02 -10.92 3.42
C TYR A 44 -0.39 -10.35 3.47
N ALA A 45 -0.96 -10.30 4.67
CA ALA A 45 -2.09 -9.43 4.97
C ALA A 45 -1.64 -8.29 5.86
N MET A 46 -2.03 -7.07 5.50
CA MET A 46 -1.87 -5.91 6.36
C MET A 46 -2.72 -6.12 7.62
N SER A 47 -2.12 -5.94 8.79
CA SER A 47 -2.81 -6.01 10.07
C SER A 47 -3.49 -4.68 10.39
N ASP A 48 -4.45 -4.70 11.33
CA ASP A 48 -5.12 -3.50 11.86
C ASP A 48 -4.18 -2.55 12.62
N ASN A 49 -2.92 -2.94 12.83
CA ASN A 49 -1.92 -2.09 13.47
C ASN A 49 -1.31 -1.11 12.46
N ILE A 50 -2.08 -0.04 12.21
CA ILE A 50 -1.68 1.10 11.39
C ILE A 50 -0.79 2.03 12.21
N ILE A 51 0.40 2.31 11.68
CA ILE A 51 1.44 3.14 12.32
C ILE A 51 1.56 4.53 11.69
N PHE A 52 1.00 4.73 10.50
CA PHE A 52 0.97 6.01 9.82
C PHE A 52 -0.24 6.07 8.88
N THR A 53 -0.88 7.24 8.79
CA THR A 53 -1.90 7.55 7.79
C THR A 53 -1.68 8.95 7.24
N ALA A 54 -2.04 9.15 5.97
CA ALA A 54 -2.07 10.45 5.32
C ALA A 54 -3.15 10.48 4.23
N ASP A 55 -3.97 11.52 4.23
CA ASP A 55 -4.88 11.77 3.11
C ASP A 55 -4.07 12.27 1.91
N LEU A 56 -4.37 11.74 0.73
CA LEU A 56 -3.84 12.25 -0.53
C LEU A 56 -4.81 13.30 -1.09
N THR A 57 -4.34 14.13 -2.01
CA THR A 57 -5.18 15.11 -2.71
C THR A 57 -5.93 14.51 -3.91
N VAL A 58 -5.59 13.28 -4.30
CA VAL A 58 -6.15 12.59 -5.47
C VAL A 58 -7.55 12.06 -5.19
N LEU A 59 -8.50 12.37 -6.07
CA LEU A 59 -9.86 11.84 -5.97
C LEU A 59 -9.95 10.39 -6.47
N VAL A 60 -10.77 9.56 -5.81
CA VAL A 60 -11.00 8.16 -6.20
C VAL A 60 -11.76 7.97 -7.52
N ASN A 61 -12.32 9.04 -8.07
CA ASN A 61 -12.97 9.06 -9.38
C ASN A 61 -12.13 9.76 -10.47
N ASP A 62 -10.90 10.17 -10.15
CA ASP A 62 -9.98 10.70 -11.15
C ASP A 62 -9.59 9.60 -12.17
N GLU A 63 -9.58 9.97 -13.45
CA GLU A 63 -9.27 9.07 -14.57
C GLU A 63 -7.87 8.44 -14.42
N ASP A 64 -6.91 9.21 -13.90
CA ASP A 64 -5.52 8.80 -13.70
C ASP A 64 -5.18 8.55 -12.22
N LYS A 65 -6.19 8.26 -11.39
CA LYS A 65 -6.01 8.18 -9.93
C LYS A 65 -4.86 7.30 -9.48
N LEU A 66 -4.62 6.16 -10.15
CA LEU A 66 -3.59 5.19 -9.74
C LEU A 66 -2.19 5.80 -9.86
N ALA A 67 -1.89 6.42 -11.00
CA ALA A 67 -0.60 7.04 -11.23
C ALA A 67 -0.40 8.27 -10.33
N LYS A 68 -1.44 9.11 -10.20
CA LYS A 68 -1.39 10.32 -9.36
C LYS A 68 -1.21 9.96 -7.88
N ALA A 69 -1.99 8.99 -7.38
CA ALA A 69 -1.95 8.58 -5.98
C ALA A 69 -0.63 7.87 -5.65
N ALA A 70 -0.10 7.05 -6.55
CA ALA A 70 1.23 6.44 -6.37
C ALA A 70 2.34 7.48 -6.26
N ASN A 71 2.32 8.51 -7.12
CA ASN A 71 3.32 9.59 -7.08
C ASN A 71 3.21 10.40 -5.77
N GLU A 72 2.00 10.80 -5.39
CA GLU A 72 1.79 11.55 -4.14
C GLU A 72 2.13 10.71 -2.90
N ALA A 73 1.81 9.42 -2.91
CA ALA A 73 2.19 8.49 -1.86
C ALA A 73 3.71 8.35 -1.74
N ASP A 74 4.45 8.20 -2.85
CA ASP A 74 5.92 8.12 -2.82
C ASP A 74 6.54 9.42 -2.26
N GLU A 75 5.95 10.59 -2.54
CA GLU A 75 6.34 11.87 -1.92
C GLU A 75 6.08 11.88 -0.40
N MET A 76 4.90 11.39 0.03
CA MET A 76 4.54 11.30 1.44
C MET A 76 5.42 10.30 2.20
N LEU A 77 5.73 9.14 1.62
CA LEU A 77 6.65 8.16 2.19
C LEU A 77 8.02 8.80 2.44
N THR A 78 8.60 9.41 1.41
CA THR A 78 9.90 10.08 1.49
C THR A 78 9.93 11.17 2.57
N LYS A 79 8.87 12.00 2.63
CA LYS A 79 8.74 13.06 3.63
C LYS A 79 8.65 12.53 5.07
N ASN A 80 8.14 11.33 5.25
CA ASN A 80 7.94 10.69 6.56
C ASN A 80 8.98 9.60 6.87
N ALA A 81 10.14 9.62 6.19
CA ALA A 81 11.24 8.66 6.38
C ALA A 81 10.82 7.20 6.18
N TRP A 82 10.03 6.95 5.14
CA TRP A 82 9.70 5.62 4.62
C TRP A 82 10.21 5.48 3.19
N THR A 83 10.70 4.29 2.86
CA THR A 83 11.14 3.94 1.50
C THR A 83 10.41 2.70 1.03
N ARG A 84 9.83 2.75 -0.17
CA ARG A 84 9.22 1.60 -0.83
C ARG A 84 10.28 0.67 -1.42
N THR A 85 10.20 -0.62 -1.13
CA THR A 85 11.20 -1.63 -1.55
C THR A 85 10.75 -2.45 -2.76
N ALA A 86 9.46 -2.42 -3.10
CA ALA A 86 8.88 -3.14 -4.24
C ALA A 86 7.96 -2.24 -5.08
N ALA A 87 7.65 -2.63 -6.32
CA ALA A 87 6.63 -1.93 -7.11
C ALA A 87 5.27 -1.96 -6.40
N TRP A 88 4.41 -0.97 -6.68
CA TRP A 88 3.03 -1.02 -6.26
C TRP A 88 2.31 -2.20 -6.92
N ASP A 89 1.81 -3.12 -6.10
CA ASP A 89 0.88 -4.16 -6.50
C ASP A 89 -0.54 -3.60 -6.52
N ILE A 90 -1.23 -3.72 -7.64
CA ILE A 90 -2.54 -3.10 -7.86
C ILE A 90 -3.61 -4.17 -7.75
N VAL A 91 -4.54 -3.97 -6.82
CA VAL A 91 -5.74 -4.80 -6.66
C VAL A 91 -7.00 -3.96 -6.90
N ASP A 92 -8.17 -4.61 -6.89
CA ASP A 92 -9.44 -3.99 -7.31
C ASP A 92 -9.79 -2.66 -6.62
N ASN A 93 -9.39 -2.48 -5.36
CA ASN A 93 -9.73 -1.31 -4.55
C ASN A 93 -8.55 -0.60 -3.89
N ALA A 94 -7.32 -1.08 -4.09
CA ALA A 94 -6.15 -0.58 -3.38
C ALA A 94 -4.84 -0.86 -4.12
N MET A 95 -3.80 -0.16 -3.70
CA MET A 95 -2.42 -0.44 -4.12
C MET A 95 -1.58 -0.77 -2.89
N TYR A 96 -0.75 -1.80 -2.96
CA TYR A 96 0.11 -2.23 -1.87
C TYR A 96 1.57 -2.21 -2.27
N ALA A 97 2.44 -1.84 -1.34
CA ALA A 97 3.87 -2.04 -1.52
C ALA A 97 4.56 -2.25 -0.19
N GLU A 98 5.60 -3.09 -0.18
CA GLU A 98 6.47 -3.23 0.97
C GLU A 98 7.26 -1.93 1.19
N VAL A 99 7.37 -1.51 2.45
CA VAL A 99 8.09 -0.32 2.87
C VAL A 99 8.99 -0.59 4.07
N GLU A 100 10.07 0.17 4.15
CA GLU A 100 11.01 0.14 5.29
C GLU A 100 11.25 1.57 5.80
N PRO A 101 11.53 1.74 7.11
CA PRO A 101 12.04 3.01 7.62
C PRO A 101 13.35 3.39 6.89
N ALA A 102 13.45 4.65 6.46
CA ALA A 102 14.60 5.19 5.73
C ALA A 102 15.80 5.52 6.65
#